data_AF-A0A1I0V5G8-F1
#
_entry.id   AF-A0A1I0V5G8-F1
#
_cell.length_a   1.000
_cell.length_b   1.000
_cell.length_c   1.000
_cell.angle_alpha   90.00
_cell.angle_beta   90.00
_cell.angle_gamma   90.00
#
_symmetry.space_group_name_H-M   'P 1'
#
loop_
_entity.id
_entity.type
_entity.pdbx_description
1 polymer ?
#
loop_
_entity_poly.entity_id
_entity_poly.type
_entity_poly.pdbx_seq_one_letter_code
_entity_poly.pdbx_strand_id
1 'polypeptide(L)'
;MVNNKGALLVYAIIGLAVIGVITQLFSNTASFLTNILTMLGFGIAVFAVIYFLVFRKRNTVNDTKKYKQAVKQSKAKYSQRQNKSVTSSKHPQSFPLKKKPNKRPSHLRVIDGNKSKRKNRANF
;
A
#
# COMPACT_ATOMS: atom_id res chain seq x y z
N MET A 1 -53.29 -22.73 3.93
CA MET A 1 -52.91 -23.74 2.92
C MET A 1 -51.83 -23.11 2.04
N VAL A 2 -50.60 -23.64 2.07
CA VAL A 2 -49.46 -23.05 1.33
C VAL A 2 -49.58 -23.43 -0.14
N ASN A 3 -49.44 -22.45 -1.03
CA ASN A 3 -49.57 -22.64 -2.48
C ASN A 3 -48.33 -23.34 -3.06
N ASN A 4 -48.30 -24.68 -3.04
CA ASN A 4 -47.19 -25.51 -3.50
C ASN A 4 -46.98 -25.55 -5.03
N LYS A 5 -47.71 -24.75 -5.81
CA LYS A 5 -47.63 -24.72 -7.27
C LYS A 5 -46.25 -24.28 -7.76
N GLY A 6 -45.60 -23.35 -7.05
CA GLY A 6 -44.22 -22.93 -7.36
C GLY A 6 -43.20 -24.04 -7.12
N ALA A 7 -43.34 -24.78 -6.02
CA ALA A 7 -42.47 -25.92 -5.72
C ALA A 7 -42.61 -27.03 -6.77
N LEU A 8 -43.84 -27.33 -7.21
CA LEU A 8 -44.08 -28.31 -8.28
C LEU A 8 -43.40 -27.91 -9.60
N LEU A 9 -43.45 -26.62 -9.96
CA LEU A 9 -42.78 -26.11 -11.15
C LEU A 9 -41.25 -26.21 -11.02
N VAL A 10 -40.69 -25.91 -9.85
CA VAL A 10 -39.25 -26.08 -9.58
C VAL A 10 -38.84 -27.55 -9.71
N TYR A 11 -39.61 -28.49 -9.15
CA TYR A 11 -39.33 -29.92 -9.32
C TYR A 11 -39.45 -30.37 -10.78
N ALA A 12 -40.40 -29.83 -11.55
CA ALA A 12 -40.53 -30.13 -12.97
C ALA A 12 -39.30 -29.64 -13.76
N ILE A 13 -38.80 -28.42 -13.49
CA ILE A 13 -37.60 -27.89 -14.12
C ILE A 13 -36.37 -28.73 -13.76
N ILE A 14 -36.21 -29.08 -12.48
CA ILE A 14 -35.08 -29.90 -12.02
C ILE A 14 -35.15 -31.29 -12.68
N GLY A 15 -36.32 -31.92 -12.71
CA GLY A 15 -36.51 -33.22 -13.37
C GLY A 15 -36.16 -33.17 -14.86
N LEU A 16 -36.61 -32.13 -15.56
CA LEU A 16 -36.30 -31.93 -16.98
C LEU A 16 -34.80 -31.69 -17.19
N ALA A 17 -34.15 -30.93 -16.32
CA ALA A 17 -32.71 -30.68 -16.37
C ALA A 17 -31.91 -31.98 -16.18
N VAL A 18 -32.30 -32.84 -15.23
CA VAL A 18 -31.65 -34.15 -15.01
C VAL A 18 -31.77 -35.03 -16.26
N ILE A 19 -32.96 -35.11 -16.86
CA ILE A 19 -33.18 -35.87 -18.10
C ILE A 19 -32.32 -35.29 -19.24
N GLY A 20 -32.26 -33.96 -19.35
CA GLY A 20 -31.40 -33.28 -20.32
C GLY A 20 -29.92 -33.62 -20.17
N VAL A 21 -29.42 -33.66 -18.93
CA VAL A 21 -28.02 -34.03 -18.65
C VAL A 21 -27.77 -35.51 -18.97
N ILE A 22 -28.68 -36.41 -18.59
CA ILE A 22 -28.54 -37.85 -18.88
C ILE A 22 -28.53 -38.09 -20.39
N THR A 23 -29.46 -37.50 -21.13
CA THR A 23 -29.53 -37.65 -22.60
C THR A 23 -28.30 -37.07 -23.29
N GLN A 24 -27.77 -35.94 -22.82
CA GLN A 24 -26.54 -35.37 -23.34
C GLN A 24 -25.32 -36.23 -23.02
N LEU A 25 -25.31 -36.88 -21.85
CA LEU A 25 -24.25 -37.79 -21.44
C LEU A 25 -24.19 -39.04 -22.32
N PHE A 26 -25.32 -39.60 -22.74
CA PHE A 26 -25.34 -40.79 -23.61
C PHE A 26 -25.23 -40.48 -25.11
N SER A 27 -25.77 -39.35 -25.57
CA SER A 27 -25.71 -38.98 -27.00
C SER A 27 -24.38 -38.38 -27.42
N ASN A 28 -23.73 -37.59 -26.55
CA ASN A 28 -22.45 -36.95 -26.86
C ASN A 28 -21.62 -36.67 -25.59
N THR A 29 -21.22 -37.75 -24.92
CA THR A 29 -20.39 -37.70 -23.70
C THR A 29 -19.11 -36.89 -23.90
N ALA A 30 -18.45 -37.10 -25.06
CA ALA A 30 -17.16 -36.49 -25.35
C ALA A 30 -17.27 -34.97 -25.43
N SER A 31 -18.25 -34.43 -26.18
CA SER A 31 -18.45 -32.99 -26.26
C SER A 31 -18.92 -32.37 -24.95
N PHE A 32 -19.78 -33.06 -24.19
CA PHE A 32 -20.21 -32.58 -22.88
C PHE A 32 -19.04 -32.43 -21.92
N LEU A 33 -18.18 -33.45 -21.84
CA LEU A 33 -17.04 -33.44 -20.94
C LEU A 33 -15.98 -32.43 -21.37
N THR A 34 -15.67 -32.34 -22.68
CA THR A 34 -14.73 -31.32 -23.18
C THR A 34 -15.26 -29.90 -22.95
N ASN A 35 -16.56 -29.66 -23.06
CA ASN A 35 -17.17 -28.36 -22.73
C ASN A 35 -16.99 -28.00 -21.25
N ILE A 36 -17.17 -28.95 -20.33
CA ILE A 36 -16.92 -28.72 -18.89
C ILE A 36 -15.43 -28.41 -18.65
N LEU A 37 -14.53 -29.21 -19.21
CA LEU A 37 -13.09 -29.00 -19.04
C LEU A 37 -12.63 -27.69 -19.66
N THR A 38 -13.16 -27.31 -20.83
CA THR A 38 -12.82 -26.04 -21.48
C THR A 38 -13.38 -24.85 -20.72
N MET A 39 -14.60 -24.92 -20.19
CA MET A 39 -15.16 -23.89 -19.33
C MET A 39 -14.31 -23.70 -18.06
N LEU A 40 -13.94 -24.80 -17.40
CA LEU A 40 -13.11 -24.76 -16.21
C LEU A 40 -11.69 -24.25 -16.52
N GLY A 41 -11.09 -24.75 -17.60
CA GLY A 41 -9.78 -24.32 -18.08
C GLY A 41 -9.75 -22.85 -18.48
N PHE A 42 -10.79 -22.36 -19.16
CA PHE A 42 -10.93 -20.95 -19.51
C PHE A 42 -11.12 -20.09 -18.27
N GLY A 43 -11.94 -20.52 -17.30
CA GLY A 43 -12.10 -19.84 -16.02
C GLY A 43 -10.76 -19.70 -15.26
N ILE A 44 -9.98 -20.78 -15.18
CA ILE A 44 -8.65 -20.77 -14.58
C ILE A 44 -7.69 -19.87 -15.37
N ALA A 45 -7.71 -19.94 -16.71
CA ALA A 45 -6.86 -19.12 -17.55
C ALA A 45 -7.15 -17.61 -17.35
N VAL A 46 -8.42 -17.22 -17.39
CA VAL A 46 -8.85 -15.83 -17.14
C VAL A 46 -8.46 -15.39 -15.74
N PHE A 47 -8.71 -16.22 -14.72
CA PHE A 47 -8.31 -15.92 -13.34
C PHE A 47 -6.79 -15.76 -13.22
N ALA A 48 -6.00 -16.64 -13.83
CA ALA A 48 -4.55 -16.57 -13.83
C ALA A 48 -4.04 -15.30 -14.52
N VAL A 49 -4.63 -14.90 -15.64
CA VAL A 49 -4.31 -13.65 -16.35
C VAL A 49 -4.59 -12.44 -15.45
N ILE A 50 -5.78 -12.37 -14.85
CA ILE A 50 -6.15 -11.26 -13.95
C ILE A 50 -5.24 -11.24 -12.71
N TYR A 51 -5.02 -12.39 -12.08
CA TYR A 51 -4.15 -12.53 -10.93
C TYR A 51 -2.72 -12.10 -11.27
N PHE A 52 -2.18 -12.54 -12.40
CA PHE A 52 -0.86 -12.14 -12.85
C PHE A 52 -0.80 -10.63 -13.14
N LEU A 53 -1.76 -10.06 -13.86
CA LEU A 53 -1.71 -8.63 -14.19
C LEU A 53 -1.86 -7.72 -12.95
N VAL A 54 -2.71 -8.10 -12.00
CA VAL A 54 -3.03 -7.27 -10.83
C VAL A 54 -2.10 -7.53 -9.65
N PHE A 55 -1.79 -8.80 -9.34
CA PHE A 55 -1.01 -9.17 -8.14
C PHE A 55 0.50 -9.30 -8.40
N ARG A 56 0.96 -9.61 -9.63
CA ARG A 56 2.41 -9.68 -9.94
C ARG A 56 3.12 -8.37 -9.66
N LYS A 57 2.46 -7.23 -9.90
CA LYS A 57 3.05 -5.90 -9.67
C LYS A 57 3.08 -5.48 -8.19
N ARG A 58 2.29 -6.13 -7.32
CA ARG A 58 2.20 -5.75 -5.89
C ARG A 58 3.24 -6.44 -5.01
N ASN A 59 3.71 -7.63 -5.38
CA ASN A 59 4.61 -8.43 -4.53
C ASN A 59 6.10 -8.14 -4.71
N THR A 60 6.50 -7.31 -5.69
CA THR A 60 7.87 -6.76 -5.71
C THR A 60 7.90 -5.48 -4.89
N VAL A 61 7.65 -5.62 -3.59
CA VAL A 61 7.91 -4.55 -2.64
C VAL A 61 9.40 -4.27 -2.72
N ASN A 62 9.72 -3.18 -3.42
CA ASN A 62 11.05 -2.70 -3.73
C ASN A 62 11.80 -2.25 -2.45
N ASP A 63 11.55 -2.84 -1.29
CA ASP A 63 12.17 -2.43 -0.02
C ASP A 63 13.68 -2.62 -0.07
N THR A 64 14.16 -3.68 -0.71
CA THR A 64 15.60 -3.85 -0.95
C THR A 64 16.18 -2.77 -1.87
N LYS A 65 15.45 -2.36 -2.92
CA LYS A 65 15.89 -1.29 -3.83
C LYS A 65 15.82 0.09 -3.16
N LYS A 66 14.74 0.38 -2.43
CA LYS A 66 14.54 1.60 -1.64
C LYS A 66 15.58 1.71 -0.53
N TYR A 67 15.86 0.61 0.17
CA TYR A 67 16.92 0.53 1.18
C TYR A 67 18.28 0.78 0.56
N LYS A 68 18.63 0.11 -0.56
CA LYS A 68 19.89 0.37 -1.29
C LYS A 68 20.01 1.83 -1.72
N GLN A 69 18.93 2.43 -2.22
CA GLN A 69 18.89 3.85 -2.57
C GLN A 69 19.09 4.77 -1.35
N ALA A 70 18.40 4.49 -0.24
CA ALA A 70 18.51 5.25 1.00
C ALA A 70 19.91 5.17 1.61
N VAL A 71 20.52 3.97 1.61
CA VAL A 71 21.91 3.76 2.05
C VAL A 71 22.88 4.54 1.16
N LYS A 72 22.71 4.50 -0.17
CA LYS A 72 23.55 5.26 -1.10
C LYS A 72 23.44 6.77 -0.85
N GLN A 73 22.23 7.29 -0.65
CA GLN A 73 22.00 8.70 -0.32
C GLN A 73 22.63 9.09 1.03
N SER A 74 22.49 8.25 2.06
CA SER A 74 23.10 8.47 3.38
C SER A 74 24.62 8.50 3.28
N LYS A 75 25.22 7.50 2.64
CA LYS A 75 26.68 7.45 2.42
C LYS A 75 27.17 8.68 1.66
N ALA A 76 26.50 9.10 0.59
CA ALA A 76 26.88 10.30 -0.15
C ALA A 76 26.83 11.58 0.72
N LYS A 77 25.81 11.73 1.58
CA LYS A 77 25.66 12.89 2.48
C LYS A 77 26.72 12.96 3.57
N TYR A 78 27.14 11.81 4.10
CA TYR A 78 28.08 11.75 5.23
C TYR A 78 29.54 11.48 4.82
N SER A 79 29.81 10.95 3.62
CA SER A 79 31.17 10.71 3.12
C SER A 79 31.97 12.02 2.99
N GLN A 80 31.32 13.13 2.64
CA GLN A 80 31.97 14.44 2.57
C GLN A 80 32.32 15.04 3.95
N ARG A 81 31.82 14.45 5.06
CA ARG A 81 32.16 14.85 6.43
C ARG A 81 33.31 14.04 7.04
N GLN A 82 33.62 12.86 6.50
CA GLN A 82 34.74 12.03 7.01
C GLN A 82 36.11 12.49 6.49
N ASN A 83 36.16 13.17 5.34
CA ASN A 83 37.40 13.75 4.81
C ASN A 83 37.73 15.15 5.38
N LYS A 84 36.90 15.67 6.29
CA LYS A 84 37.28 16.83 7.11
C LYS A 84 37.85 16.28 8.41
N SER A 85 39.17 16.13 8.42
CA SER A 85 39.94 15.91 9.65
C SER A 85 39.42 16.85 10.73
N VAL A 86 39.01 16.27 11.85
CA VAL A 86 38.58 17.01 13.03
C VAL A 86 39.85 17.60 13.65
N THR A 87 40.25 18.78 13.18
CA THR A 87 41.10 19.65 14.00
C THR A 87 40.26 20.05 15.20
N SER A 88 40.69 19.56 16.36
CA SER A 88 40.17 19.86 17.69
C SER A 88 39.71 21.31 17.83
N SER A 89 38.41 21.52 18.06
CA SER A 89 37.93 22.67 18.85
C SER A 89 36.51 22.43 19.37
N LYS A 90 36.43 22.28 20.70
CA LYS A 90 35.35 22.63 21.63
C LYS A 90 33.88 22.42 21.17
N HIS A 91 33.20 21.46 21.79
CA HIS A 91 31.74 21.47 21.97
C HIS A 91 31.34 22.65 22.90
N PRO A 92 30.08 23.16 22.95
CA PRO A 92 28.85 22.60 22.39
C PRO A 92 27.94 23.58 21.62
N GLN A 93 27.24 23.10 20.60
CA GLN A 93 25.94 23.70 20.27
C GLN A 93 25.02 22.68 19.60
N SER A 94 24.00 22.28 20.34
CA SER A 94 22.81 21.63 19.79
C SER A 94 22.17 22.60 18.80
N PHE A 95 22.12 22.22 17.52
CA PHE A 95 21.30 22.92 16.56
C PHE A 95 19.85 22.48 16.76
N PRO A 96 18.92 23.36 17.22
CA PRO A 96 17.52 22.99 17.17
C PRO A 96 17.10 22.89 15.70
N LEU A 97 16.52 21.74 15.33
CA LEU A 97 15.89 21.55 14.03
C LEU A 97 14.92 22.71 13.80
N LYS A 98 15.18 23.52 12.77
CA LYS A 98 14.27 24.58 12.33
C LYS A 98 12.95 23.95 11.87
N LYS A 99 11.99 23.81 12.79
CA LYS A 99 10.58 23.65 12.43
C LYS A 99 10.14 24.96 11.78
N LYS A 100 9.71 24.89 10.52
CA LYS A 100 9.20 26.02 9.75
C LYS A 100 7.89 26.47 10.40
N PRO A 101 7.80 27.67 11.01
CA PRO A 101 6.54 28.12 11.59
C PRO A 101 5.59 28.51 10.45
N ASN A 102 4.37 27.99 10.52
CA ASN A 102 3.27 28.37 9.66
C ASN A 102 3.03 29.88 9.83
N LYS A 103 3.25 30.65 8.76
CA LYS A 103 3.01 32.10 8.76
C LYS A 103 1.50 32.36 8.85
N ARG A 104 1.06 33.10 9.88
CA ARG A 104 -0.13 33.98 9.83
C ARG A 104 0.11 35.26 10.66
N PRO A 105 -0.46 36.42 10.29
CA PRO A 105 0.22 37.71 10.40
C PRO A 105 -0.23 38.66 11.54
N SER A 106 0.67 39.59 11.86
CA SER A 106 0.50 41.05 12.04
C SER A 106 -0.33 41.68 13.18
N HIS A 107 -0.27 41.21 14.42
CA HIS A 107 -0.80 42.02 15.54
C HIS A 107 0.14 41.94 16.76
N LEU A 108 1.12 42.83 16.73
CA LEU A 108 1.96 43.40 17.80
C LEU A 108 2.09 42.62 19.12
N ARG A 109 3.30 42.10 19.39
CA ARG A 109 3.82 41.98 20.75
C ARG A 109 5.29 42.38 20.81
N VAL A 110 5.62 43.21 21.77
CA VAL A 110 6.99 43.56 22.15
C VAL A 110 7.69 42.26 22.55
N ILE A 111 8.78 41.92 21.90
CA ILE A 111 9.65 40.83 22.35
C ILE A 111 10.48 41.40 23.48
N ASP A 112 10.12 41.08 24.71
CA ASP A 112 11.00 41.29 25.86
C ASP A 112 12.25 40.45 25.62
N GLY A 113 13.33 41.12 25.23
CA GLY A 113 14.63 40.50 25.10
C GLY A 113 15.01 39.86 26.44
N ASN A 114 15.56 38.65 26.39
CA ASN A 114 16.18 37.99 27.53
C ASN A 114 17.44 38.78 27.96
N LYS A 115 17.24 39.94 28.60
CA LYS A 115 18.26 40.63 29.38
C LYS A 115 18.48 39.73 30.60
N SER A 116 19.50 38.88 30.51
CA SER A 116 20.10 38.30 31.69
C SER A 116 20.34 39.45 32.68
N LYS A 117 19.80 39.30 33.90
CA LYS A 117 20.02 40.24 35.01
C LYS A 117 21.53 40.39 35.20
N ARG A 118 22.15 41.36 34.54
CA ARG A 118 23.52 41.77 34.81
C ARG A 118 23.48 42.53 36.12
N LYS A 119 23.98 41.84 37.14
CA LYS A 119 24.49 42.39 38.39
C LYS A 119 25.18 43.74 38.11
N ASN A 120 24.80 44.76 38.88
CA ASN A 120 25.41 46.10 39.00
C ASN A 120 25.26 47.06 37.81
N ARG A 121 24.39 48.07 37.98
CA ARG A 121 24.64 49.45 37.56
C ARG A 121 24.10 50.41 38.62
N ALA A 122 25.01 50.89 39.48
CA ALA A 122 24.89 52.20 40.09
C ALA A 122 25.23 53.30 39.04
N ASN A 123 24.91 54.55 39.38
CA ASN A 123 24.94 55.82 38.64
C ASN A 123 23.57 56.19 38.04
N PHE A 124 22.93 57.31 38.38
CA PHE A 124 23.37 58.57 39.02
C PHE A 124 22.38 59.01 40.09
#